data_AF-A0A932ZYZ6-F1
#
_entry.id   AF-A0A932ZYZ6-F1
#
_cell.length_a   1.000
_cell.length_b   1.000
_cell.length_c   1.000
_cell.angle_alpha   90.00
_cell.angle_beta   90.00
_cell.angle_gamma   90.00
#
_symmetry.space_group_name_H-M   'P 1'
#
loop_
_entity.id
_entity.type
_entity.pdbx_description
1 polymer ?
#
loop_
_entity_poly.entity_id
_entity_poly.type
_entity_poly.pdbx_seq_one_letter_code
_entity_poly.pdbx_strand_id
1 'polypeptide(L)'
;EPLVAREFEVARADRFKKGSGLPIRVPAVELIEIGAGGGSIAWIDQFHLLRVGPESAGAEPGPACYGRGGTRPTVTDADLILGYLSPDYFLGGRMPLDVAGAERALRDVAEPLGLSITEAAWTIHQVVNENMAAAARIHGAERGVDLRGAPMYAFGGAGPVHACRVAELLEIAEIVLPYAAGVGSTVGLLAAPLAFDLARSAPGLADAMDWHEAAAILRGLEGQGRRLLVDAETPAQEVRVLRFGDMRLRGQAHALMVPLPDDGLDPKQVEEIFHRVYRASYHRMPPRVPIEITTWRVRVEGARPSVRVQAAAEPGDPRKGERRVYLPEAGTYVPTPVYSRYRLAPGARVAGPAIIEERESTVVIAPSGEAEVDAHFNLVLRVGSRKAAGDA
;
A
#
# COMPACT_ATOMS: atom_id res chain seq x y z
N GLU A 1 -0.14 -8.46 -12.59
CA GLU A 1 0.77 -8.98 -11.54
C GLU A 1 1.53 -7.81 -10.93
N PRO A 2 1.89 -7.85 -9.64
CA PRO A 2 2.65 -6.76 -9.03
C PRO A 2 4.03 -6.64 -9.68
N LEU A 3 4.56 -5.43 -9.69
CA LEU A 3 5.95 -5.20 -10.09
C LEU A 3 6.89 -5.81 -9.04
N VAL A 4 7.98 -6.41 -9.50
CA VAL A 4 8.98 -7.05 -8.63
C VAL A 4 10.28 -6.27 -8.75
N ALA A 5 10.69 -5.63 -7.66
CA ALA A 5 11.99 -5.00 -7.51
C ALA A 5 13.05 -6.07 -7.24
N ARG A 6 14.27 -5.85 -7.74
CA ARG A 6 15.42 -6.78 -7.61
C ARG A 6 16.51 -6.26 -6.69
N GLU A 7 16.40 -4.99 -6.37
CA GLU A 7 17.24 -4.28 -5.45
C GLU A 7 16.33 -3.29 -4.73
N PHE A 8 16.30 -3.39 -3.41
CA PHE A 8 15.66 -2.40 -2.57
C PHE A 8 16.57 -2.08 -1.41
N GLU A 9 16.39 -0.90 -0.83
CA GLU A 9 17.19 -0.44 0.28
C GLU A 9 16.40 -0.59 1.57
N VAL A 10 16.98 -1.26 2.56
CA VAL A 10 16.47 -1.26 3.93
C VAL A 10 17.24 -0.24 4.77
N ALA A 11 16.68 0.16 5.91
CA ALA A 11 17.35 1.05 6.87
C ALA A 11 17.90 2.34 6.21
N ARG A 12 17.07 3.03 5.42
CA ARG A 12 17.45 4.31 4.81
C ARG A 12 17.76 5.35 5.90
N ALA A 13 18.92 5.99 5.80
CA ALA A 13 19.31 7.09 6.68
C ALA A 13 18.48 8.36 6.42
N ASP A 14 18.13 8.64 5.16
CA ASP A 14 17.37 9.82 4.75
C ASP A 14 16.03 9.40 4.09
N ARG A 15 14.93 10.09 4.44
CA ARG A 15 13.59 9.79 3.89
C ARG A 15 13.55 10.10 2.38
N PHE A 16 13.03 9.16 1.59
CA PHE A 16 12.86 9.28 0.13
C PHE A 16 14.14 9.54 -0.68
N LYS A 17 15.33 9.38 -0.09
CA LYS A 17 16.60 9.49 -0.81
C LYS A 17 17.09 8.12 -1.24
N LYS A 18 17.21 7.91 -2.55
CA LYS A 18 17.83 6.71 -3.10
C LYS A 18 19.33 6.72 -2.78
N GLY A 19 19.88 5.58 -2.37
CA GLY A 19 21.29 5.39 -2.03
C GLY A 19 21.62 5.63 -0.55
N SER A 20 20.64 5.95 0.30
CA SER A 20 20.88 6.21 1.73
C SER A 20 20.66 4.99 2.62
N GLY A 21 20.15 3.88 2.08
CA GLY A 21 19.98 2.63 2.83
C GLY A 21 20.95 1.52 2.43
N LEU A 22 20.79 0.36 3.07
CA LEU A 22 21.54 -0.86 2.77
C LEU A 22 20.89 -1.61 1.60
N PRO A 23 21.58 -1.79 0.46
CA PRO A 23 21.01 -2.47 -0.68
C PRO A 23 20.89 -3.97 -0.43
N ILE A 24 19.71 -4.52 -0.67
CA ILE A 24 19.41 -5.96 -0.63
C ILE A 24 19.05 -6.42 -2.04
N ARG A 25 19.67 -7.52 -2.50
CA ARG A 25 19.44 -8.11 -3.83
C ARG A 25 18.59 -9.36 -3.77
N VAL A 26 17.37 -9.21 -3.26
CA VAL A 26 16.35 -10.27 -3.21
C VAL A 26 15.13 -9.78 -3.99
N PRO A 27 14.51 -10.62 -4.84
CA PRO A 27 13.25 -10.27 -5.49
C PRO A 27 12.19 -9.95 -4.43
N ALA A 28 11.67 -8.74 -4.46
CA ALA A 28 10.61 -8.30 -3.57
C ALA A 28 9.52 -7.61 -4.38
N VAL A 29 8.28 -7.69 -3.93
CA VAL A 29 7.22 -6.83 -4.48
C VAL A 29 7.67 -5.40 -4.34
N GLU A 30 7.62 -4.66 -5.43
CA GLU A 30 8.01 -3.28 -5.43
C GLU A 30 6.97 -2.45 -4.67
N LEU A 31 7.44 -1.84 -3.60
CA LEU A 31 6.64 -1.05 -2.69
C LEU A 31 7.43 0.18 -2.26
N ILE A 32 6.72 1.28 -2.05
CA ILE A 32 7.26 2.46 -1.41
C ILE A 32 6.80 2.49 0.04
N GLU A 33 7.74 2.62 0.96
CA GLU A 33 7.43 2.85 2.37
C GLU A 33 7.39 4.34 2.63
N ILE A 34 6.21 4.86 2.97
CA ILE A 34 6.00 6.29 3.10
C ILE A 34 6.33 6.76 4.54
N GLY A 35 6.43 5.87 5.53
CA GLY A 35 6.77 6.24 6.91
C GLY A 35 5.74 7.22 7.54
N ALA A 36 4.48 7.08 7.14
CA ALA A 36 3.34 7.86 7.61
C ALA A 36 2.22 6.89 7.98
N GLY A 37 1.77 6.92 9.23
CA GLY A 37 0.67 6.09 9.72
C GLY A 37 0.11 6.64 11.04
N GLY A 38 -0.89 5.95 11.61
CA GLY A 38 -1.57 6.43 12.83
C GLY A 38 -0.63 6.70 14.01
N GLY A 39 0.40 5.87 14.18
CA GLY A 39 1.40 6.07 15.24
C GLY A 39 2.48 7.10 14.92
N SER A 40 2.49 7.75 13.76
CA SER A 40 3.52 8.75 13.43
C SER A 40 3.43 9.93 14.37
N ILE A 41 4.58 10.33 14.92
CA ILE A 41 4.66 11.34 15.97
C ILE A 41 4.74 12.72 15.36
N ALA A 42 3.90 13.63 15.85
CA ALA A 42 3.93 15.04 15.51
C ALA A 42 4.93 15.79 16.42
N TRP A 43 5.71 16.69 15.86
CA TRP A 43 6.68 17.49 16.60
C TRP A 43 6.99 18.80 15.87
N ILE A 44 7.45 19.80 16.61
CA ILE A 44 7.86 21.10 16.06
C ILE A 44 9.37 21.11 15.90
N ASP A 45 9.84 21.40 14.69
CA ASP A 45 11.28 21.47 14.41
C ASP A 45 11.92 22.78 14.88
N GLN A 46 13.25 22.86 14.79
CA GLN A 46 14.02 24.05 15.17
C GLN A 46 13.67 25.31 14.38
N PHE A 47 12.94 25.19 13.27
CA PHE A 47 12.46 26.29 12.45
C PHE A 47 10.99 26.65 12.73
N HIS A 48 10.43 26.13 13.83
CA HIS A 48 9.02 26.29 14.20
C HIS A 48 8.04 25.73 13.17
N LEU A 49 8.43 24.68 12.43
CA LEU A 49 7.55 24.00 11.49
C LEU A 49 7.06 22.67 12.05
N LEU A 50 5.77 22.37 11.84
CA LEU A 50 5.20 21.07 12.18
C LEU A 50 5.76 19.97 11.27
N ARG A 51 6.22 18.90 11.90
CA ARG A 51 6.63 17.65 11.26
C ARG A 51 5.81 16.49 11.79
N VAL A 52 5.57 15.49 10.95
CA VAL A 52 4.90 14.24 11.31
C VAL A 52 5.74 13.05 10.84
N GLY A 53 6.14 12.21 11.79
CA GLY A 53 7.15 11.17 11.58
C GLY A 53 8.57 11.75 11.47
N PRO A 54 9.57 10.93 11.06
CA PRO A 54 9.45 9.50 10.72
C PRO A 54 9.29 8.60 11.94
N GLU A 55 9.59 9.12 13.15
CA GLU A 55 9.39 8.37 14.38
C GLU A 55 7.93 7.97 14.58
N SER A 56 7.75 6.76 15.12
CA SER A 56 6.44 6.22 15.45
C SER A 56 6.38 5.82 16.92
N ALA A 57 5.22 6.06 17.54
CA ALA A 57 4.90 5.57 18.87
C ALA A 57 4.60 4.06 18.90
N GLY A 58 4.50 3.42 17.72
CA GLY A 58 4.16 2.00 17.60
C GLY A 58 2.79 1.68 18.20
N ALA A 59 2.65 0.46 18.73
CA ALA A 59 1.49 0.04 19.53
C ALA A 59 1.76 0.10 21.05
N GLU A 60 3.04 0.16 21.44
CA GLU A 60 3.50 0.23 22.82
C GLU A 60 4.73 1.17 22.90
N PRO A 61 4.65 2.29 23.63
CA PRO A 61 3.51 2.73 24.44
C PRO A 61 2.31 3.20 23.59
N GLY A 62 2.49 3.41 22.28
CA GLY A 62 1.44 3.81 21.35
C GLY A 62 1.03 5.27 21.44
N PRO A 63 0.05 5.70 20.61
CA PRO A 63 -0.66 6.98 20.74
C PRO A 63 -1.08 7.31 22.17
N ALA A 64 -1.13 8.60 22.51
CA ALA A 64 -1.53 9.02 23.86
C ALA A 64 -2.95 8.58 24.20
N CYS A 65 -3.86 8.62 23.23
CA CYS A 65 -5.23 8.15 23.34
C CYS A 65 -5.35 6.64 23.61
N TYR A 66 -4.28 5.85 23.49
CA TYR A 66 -4.33 4.45 23.88
C TYR A 66 -4.31 4.25 25.40
N GLY A 67 -3.94 5.28 26.17
CA GLY A 67 -3.90 5.21 27.64
C GLY A 67 -2.83 4.24 28.18
N ARG A 68 -1.82 3.90 27.38
CA ARG A 68 -0.76 2.93 27.70
C ARG A 68 0.60 3.56 28.04
N GLY A 69 0.58 4.82 28.47
CA GLY A 69 1.78 5.59 28.81
C GLY A 69 2.39 6.39 27.66
N GLY A 70 1.76 6.38 26.48
CA GLY A 70 2.11 7.29 25.39
C GLY A 70 1.78 8.73 25.78
N THR A 71 2.69 9.66 25.49
CA THR A 71 2.52 11.09 25.83
C THR A 71 2.78 12.04 24.67
N ARG A 72 3.49 11.59 23.63
CA ARG A 72 3.79 12.40 22.45
C ARG A 72 2.57 12.41 21.50
N PRO A 73 2.26 13.55 20.86
CA PRO A 73 1.12 13.63 19.94
C PRO A 73 1.35 12.78 18.69
N THR A 74 0.31 12.07 18.26
CA THR A 74 0.33 11.22 17.07
C THR A 74 -0.81 11.53 16.11
N VAL A 75 -0.75 10.94 14.91
CA VAL A 75 -1.83 11.02 13.92
C VAL A 75 -3.13 10.43 14.47
N THR A 76 -3.09 9.30 15.16
CA THR A 76 -4.28 8.70 15.79
C THR A 76 -4.89 9.61 16.86
N ASP A 77 -4.07 10.34 17.63
CA ASP A 77 -4.57 11.33 18.60
C ASP A 77 -5.32 12.46 17.89
N ALA A 78 -4.75 12.96 16.79
CA ALA A 78 -5.40 13.98 15.97
C ALA A 78 -6.72 13.47 15.35
N ASP A 79 -6.73 12.28 14.77
CA ASP A 79 -7.93 11.68 14.17
C ASP A 79 -9.05 11.43 15.21
N LEU A 80 -8.68 11.11 16.46
CA LEU A 80 -9.63 11.00 17.56
C LEU A 80 -10.25 12.37 17.88
N ILE A 81 -9.43 13.42 18.05
CA ILE A 81 -9.94 14.76 18.38
C ILE A 81 -10.82 15.31 17.26
N LEU A 82 -10.48 15.08 16.00
CA LEU A 82 -11.30 15.50 14.85
C LEU A 82 -12.64 14.73 14.76
N GLY A 83 -12.84 13.71 15.59
CA GLY A 83 -14.03 12.87 15.60
C GLY A 83 -14.04 11.80 14.50
N TYR A 84 -12.92 11.60 13.80
CA TYR A 84 -12.81 10.57 12.75
C TYR A 84 -12.78 9.16 13.36
N LEU A 85 -12.22 9.01 14.55
CA LEU A 85 -12.25 7.75 15.31
C LEU A 85 -13.29 7.81 16.43
N SER A 86 -13.82 6.65 16.80
CA SER A 86 -14.71 6.51 17.94
C SER A 86 -13.90 6.30 19.22
N PRO A 87 -14.16 7.06 20.29
CA PRO A 87 -13.57 6.74 21.59
C PRO A 87 -14.06 5.39 22.13
N ASP A 88 -15.29 4.99 21.81
CA ASP A 88 -15.96 3.83 22.41
C ASP A 88 -15.99 2.60 21.50
N TYR A 89 -15.65 2.75 20.21
CA TYR A 89 -15.74 1.67 19.22
C TYR A 89 -14.40 1.29 18.60
N PHE A 90 -13.27 1.79 19.10
CA PHE A 90 -11.95 1.40 18.60
C PHE A 90 -11.70 -0.10 18.85
N LEU A 91 -11.17 -0.80 17.83
CA LEU A 91 -11.06 -2.27 17.80
C LEU A 91 -12.40 -2.99 18.08
N GLY A 92 -13.51 -2.43 17.56
CA GLY A 92 -14.87 -2.90 17.81
C GLY A 92 -15.33 -2.73 19.26
N GLY A 93 -14.81 -1.71 19.94
CA GLY A 93 -15.12 -1.38 21.34
C GLY A 93 -14.35 -2.18 22.38
N ARG A 94 -13.34 -2.95 21.96
CA ARG A 94 -12.45 -3.67 22.89
C ARG A 94 -11.44 -2.76 23.58
N MET A 95 -11.22 -1.56 23.04
CA MET A 95 -10.25 -0.62 23.55
C MET A 95 -10.87 0.77 23.61
N PRO A 96 -11.30 1.24 24.81
CA PRO A 96 -11.73 2.63 24.96
C PRO A 96 -10.52 3.56 24.78
N LEU A 97 -10.72 4.67 24.07
CA LEU A 97 -9.67 5.66 23.85
C LEU A 97 -9.76 6.82 24.85
N ASP A 98 -8.61 7.26 25.36
CA ASP A 98 -8.48 8.41 26.27
C ASP A 98 -8.45 9.73 25.47
N VAL A 99 -9.63 10.34 25.29
CA VAL A 99 -9.78 11.65 24.62
C VAL A 99 -8.95 12.72 25.35
N ALA A 100 -8.99 12.75 26.69
CA ALA A 100 -8.24 13.73 27.46
C ALA A 100 -6.72 13.52 27.32
N GLY A 101 -6.28 12.28 27.14
CA GLY A 101 -4.90 11.91 26.80
C GLY A 101 -4.45 12.49 25.47
N ALA A 102 -5.27 12.33 24.42
CA ALA A 102 -5.01 12.96 23.12
C ALA A 102 -4.97 14.50 23.22
N GLU A 103 -5.94 15.12 23.90
CA GLU A 103 -5.96 16.58 24.08
C GLU A 103 -4.71 17.10 24.80
N ARG A 104 -4.25 16.40 25.84
CA ARG A 104 -3.01 16.75 26.55
C ARG A 104 -1.79 16.65 25.63
N ALA A 105 -1.65 15.55 24.89
CA ALA A 105 -0.52 15.34 24.00
C ALA A 105 -0.47 16.38 22.86
N LEU A 106 -1.63 16.75 22.31
CA LEU A 106 -1.71 17.75 21.23
C LEU A 106 -1.30 19.16 21.65
N ARG A 107 -1.23 19.46 22.96
CA ARG A 107 -0.71 20.76 23.44
C ARG A 107 0.74 20.99 23.03
N ASP A 108 1.54 19.93 22.91
CA ASP A 108 2.93 20.01 22.45
C ASP A 108 3.06 20.54 21.02
N VAL A 109 1.98 20.49 20.24
CA VAL A 109 1.88 21.11 18.90
C VAL A 109 1.10 22.41 18.94
N ALA A 110 -0.01 22.46 19.70
CA ALA A 110 -0.91 23.59 19.73
C ALA A 110 -0.27 24.84 20.36
N GLU A 111 0.36 24.70 21.52
CA GLU A 111 0.91 25.84 22.27
C GLU A 111 2.07 26.53 21.53
N PRO A 112 3.08 25.82 20.99
CA PRO A 112 4.19 26.48 20.29
C PRO A 112 3.77 27.19 19.00
N LEU A 113 2.68 26.75 18.37
CA LEU A 113 2.16 27.34 17.13
C LEU A 113 1.04 28.37 17.37
N GLY A 114 0.59 28.55 18.62
CA GLY A 114 -0.51 29.44 18.96
C GLY A 114 -1.86 28.99 18.37
N LEU A 115 -2.06 27.69 18.22
CA LEU A 115 -3.27 27.08 17.67
C LEU A 115 -4.18 26.56 18.79
N SER A 116 -5.47 26.43 18.49
CA SER A 116 -6.36 25.59 19.31
C SER A 116 -6.02 24.10 19.14
N ILE A 117 -6.48 23.26 20.06
CA ILE A 117 -6.30 21.80 19.98
C ILE A 117 -6.90 21.23 18.68
N THR A 118 -8.06 21.74 18.25
CA THR A 118 -8.70 21.30 17.00
C THR A 118 -7.90 21.70 15.77
N GLU A 119 -7.37 22.93 15.73
CA GLU A 119 -6.52 23.38 14.64
C GLU A 119 -5.20 22.60 14.59
N ALA A 120 -4.59 22.30 15.75
CA ALA A 120 -3.41 21.45 15.82
C ALA A 120 -3.69 20.04 15.29
N ALA A 121 -4.79 19.42 15.72
CA ALA A 121 -5.22 18.11 15.23
C ALA A 121 -5.43 18.13 13.70
N TRP A 122 -6.17 19.12 13.20
CA TRP A 122 -6.40 19.28 11.76
C TRP A 122 -5.08 19.47 10.99
N THR A 123 -4.16 20.27 11.51
CA THR A 123 -2.86 20.51 10.88
C THR A 123 -2.03 19.22 10.81
N ILE A 124 -2.02 18.40 11.86
CA ILE A 124 -1.35 17.08 11.86
C ILE A 124 -1.97 16.17 10.77
N HIS A 125 -3.29 16.11 10.71
CA HIS A 125 -4.02 15.33 9.71
C HIS A 125 -3.73 15.82 8.28
N GLN A 126 -3.63 17.13 8.06
CA GLN A 126 -3.24 17.68 6.75
C GLN A 126 -1.80 17.31 6.37
N VAL A 127 -0.84 17.49 7.29
CA VAL A 127 0.57 17.22 7.01
C VAL A 127 0.81 15.74 6.70
N VAL A 128 0.18 14.82 7.43
CA VAL A 128 0.34 13.38 7.14
C VAL A 128 -0.26 13.01 5.77
N ASN A 129 -1.41 13.57 5.41
CA ASN A 129 -2.04 13.32 4.11
C ASN A 129 -1.23 13.91 2.95
N GLU A 130 -0.67 15.12 3.12
CA GLU A 130 0.21 15.73 2.12
C GLU A 130 1.49 14.91 1.93
N ASN A 131 2.08 14.39 3.01
CA ASN A 131 3.23 13.50 2.93
C ASN A 131 2.89 12.20 2.16
N MET A 132 1.71 11.61 2.41
CA MET A 132 1.23 10.44 1.68
C MET A 132 1.02 10.72 0.19
N ALA A 133 0.34 11.82 -0.14
CA ALA A 133 0.11 12.22 -1.51
C ALA A 133 1.43 12.57 -2.24
N ALA A 134 2.35 13.28 -1.59
CA ALA A 134 3.64 13.63 -2.18
C ALA A 134 4.47 12.38 -2.54
N ALA A 135 4.54 11.40 -1.64
CA ALA A 135 5.26 10.16 -1.91
C ALA A 135 4.62 9.35 -3.04
N ALA A 136 3.27 9.28 -3.09
CA ALA A 136 2.56 8.65 -4.19
C ALA A 136 2.83 9.36 -5.53
N ARG A 137 2.80 10.70 -5.58
CA ARG A 137 3.12 11.48 -6.80
C ARG A 137 4.53 11.24 -7.30
N ILE A 138 5.51 11.23 -6.40
CA ILE A 138 6.92 10.95 -6.76
C ILE A 138 7.02 9.57 -7.42
N HIS A 139 6.40 8.55 -6.82
CA HIS A 139 6.44 7.20 -7.36
C HIS A 139 5.69 7.06 -8.69
N GLY A 140 4.52 7.70 -8.83
CA GLY A 140 3.80 7.75 -10.09
C GLY A 140 4.63 8.42 -11.20
N ALA A 141 5.29 9.54 -10.89
CA ALA A 141 6.14 10.27 -11.83
C ALA A 141 7.38 9.47 -12.25
N GLU A 142 8.06 8.81 -11.31
CA GLU A 142 9.18 7.89 -11.61
C GLU A 142 8.80 6.76 -12.57
N ARG A 143 7.50 6.42 -12.61
CA ARG A 143 6.93 5.36 -13.44
C ARG A 143 6.26 5.85 -14.70
N GLY A 144 6.14 7.17 -14.90
CA GLY A 144 5.35 7.73 -16.00
C GLY A 144 3.87 7.34 -15.92
N VAL A 145 3.34 7.10 -14.72
CA VAL A 145 1.95 6.73 -14.47
C VAL A 145 1.17 7.98 -14.03
N ASP A 146 0.07 8.26 -14.74
CA ASP A 146 -0.91 9.24 -14.31
C ASP A 146 -1.86 8.63 -13.29
N LEU A 147 -1.73 9.04 -12.02
CA LEU A 147 -2.53 8.49 -10.91
C LEU A 147 -4.02 8.83 -11.02
N ARG A 148 -4.38 9.92 -11.73
CA ARG A 148 -5.77 10.40 -11.85
C ARG A 148 -6.68 9.41 -12.56
N GLY A 149 -6.11 8.59 -13.44
CA GLY A 149 -6.82 7.54 -14.17
C GLY A 149 -6.90 6.20 -13.45
N ALA A 150 -6.32 6.07 -12.25
CA ALA A 150 -6.25 4.81 -11.51
C ALA A 150 -7.13 4.84 -10.24
N PRO A 151 -7.93 3.80 -9.97
CA PRO A 151 -8.60 3.69 -8.69
C PRO A 151 -7.59 3.47 -7.57
N MET A 152 -7.85 4.06 -6.40
CA MET A 152 -7.03 3.85 -5.21
C MET A 152 -7.63 2.76 -4.33
N TYR A 153 -6.86 1.72 -4.01
CA TYR A 153 -7.25 0.75 -2.99
C TYR A 153 -6.82 1.24 -1.61
N ALA A 154 -7.77 1.43 -0.70
CA ALA A 154 -7.48 1.82 0.68
C ALA A 154 -7.73 0.64 1.64
N PHE A 155 -6.67 0.23 2.34
CA PHE A 155 -6.68 -0.87 3.31
C PHE A 155 -5.70 -0.59 4.46
N GLY A 156 -5.66 -1.49 5.45
CA GLY A 156 -5.00 -1.29 6.73
C GLY A 156 -5.88 -0.52 7.72
N GLY A 157 -5.46 -0.44 8.98
CA GLY A 157 -6.28 0.16 10.03
C GLY A 157 -6.55 1.66 9.83
N ALA A 158 -5.53 2.42 9.44
CA ALA A 158 -5.63 3.88 9.25
C ALA A 158 -5.84 4.32 7.79
N GLY A 159 -5.60 3.45 6.81
CA GLY A 159 -5.71 3.80 5.39
C GLY A 159 -7.07 4.42 5.03
N PRO A 160 -8.18 3.76 5.37
CA PRO A 160 -9.54 4.27 5.13
C PRO A 160 -9.87 5.61 5.80
N VAL A 161 -9.20 5.97 6.91
CA VAL A 161 -9.40 7.25 7.61
C VAL A 161 -8.88 8.42 6.77
N HIS A 162 -7.76 8.20 6.08
CA HIS A 162 -7.06 9.22 5.29
C HIS A 162 -7.39 9.16 3.79
N ALA A 163 -8.04 8.09 3.34
CA ALA A 163 -8.22 7.78 1.92
C ALA A 163 -8.86 8.91 1.13
N CYS A 164 -9.98 9.48 1.60
CA CYS A 164 -10.63 10.60 0.91
C CYS A 164 -9.68 11.75 0.65
N ARG A 165 -8.98 12.19 1.69
CA ARG A 165 -8.12 13.37 1.61
C ARG A 165 -6.92 13.13 0.71
N VAL A 166 -6.32 11.94 0.79
CA VAL A 166 -5.23 11.54 -0.10
C VAL A 166 -5.71 11.48 -1.55
N ALA A 167 -6.89 10.91 -1.81
CA ALA A 167 -7.46 10.86 -3.15
C ALA A 167 -7.72 12.26 -3.72
N GLU A 168 -8.27 13.18 -2.93
CA GLU A 168 -8.44 14.58 -3.34
C GLU A 168 -7.11 15.24 -3.73
N LEU A 169 -6.07 15.06 -2.93
CA LEU A 169 -4.72 15.63 -3.19
C LEU A 169 -4.03 15.02 -4.41
N LEU A 170 -4.42 13.80 -4.79
CA LEU A 170 -3.94 13.09 -5.96
C LEU A 170 -4.86 13.23 -7.18
N GLU A 171 -5.99 13.94 -7.03
CA GLU A 171 -7.04 14.04 -8.05
C GLU A 171 -7.56 12.66 -8.51
N ILE A 172 -7.61 11.70 -7.59
CA ILE A 172 -8.15 10.36 -7.82
C ILE A 172 -9.67 10.40 -7.60
N ALA A 173 -10.42 9.99 -8.61
CA ALA A 173 -11.87 10.05 -8.60
C ALA A 173 -12.53 8.89 -7.82
N GLU A 174 -11.88 7.72 -7.76
CA GLU A 174 -12.48 6.51 -7.21
C GLU A 174 -11.55 5.82 -6.21
N ILE A 175 -12.11 5.48 -5.04
CA ILE A 175 -11.45 4.72 -3.99
C ILE A 175 -12.21 3.42 -3.79
N VAL A 176 -11.50 2.30 -3.76
CA VAL A 176 -12.05 0.99 -3.44
C VAL A 176 -11.55 0.57 -2.08
N LEU A 177 -12.48 0.31 -1.16
CA LEU A 177 -12.20 -0.24 0.16
C LEU A 177 -12.75 -1.67 0.21
N PRO A 178 -11.87 -2.69 0.11
CA PRO A 178 -12.31 -4.08 0.18
C PRO A 178 -13.06 -4.39 1.46
N TYR A 179 -13.91 -5.42 1.45
CA TYR A 179 -14.40 -5.96 2.70
C TYR A 179 -13.22 -6.47 3.55
N ALA A 180 -13.22 -6.21 4.86
CA ALA A 180 -12.08 -6.45 5.74
C ALA A 180 -10.82 -5.62 5.40
N ALA A 181 -11.02 -4.38 4.94
CA ALA A 181 -9.94 -3.45 4.61
C ALA A 181 -8.92 -3.32 5.74
N GLY A 182 -9.36 -3.31 7.01
CA GLY A 182 -8.45 -3.23 8.16
C GLY A 182 -7.42 -4.36 8.27
N VAL A 183 -7.68 -5.53 7.66
CA VAL A 183 -6.81 -6.73 7.70
C VAL A 183 -6.41 -7.22 6.30
N GLY A 184 -6.40 -6.33 5.30
CA GLY A 184 -6.12 -6.67 3.91
C GLY A 184 -4.84 -7.49 3.67
N SER A 185 -3.77 -7.23 4.43
CA SER A 185 -2.51 -8.00 4.33
C SER A 185 -2.67 -9.47 4.74
N THR A 186 -3.53 -9.76 5.74
CA THR A 186 -3.83 -11.13 6.15
C THR A 186 -4.65 -11.86 5.10
N VAL A 187 -5.61 -11.17 4.47
CA VAL A 187 -6.36 -11.72 3.33
C VAL A 187 -5.40 -12.04 2.18
N GLY A 188 -4.47 -11.13 1.88
CA GLY A 188 -3.42 -11.34 0.88
C GLY A 188 -2.53 -12.54 1.16
N LEU A 189 -2.12 -12.73 2.42
CA LEU A 189 -1.35 -13.91 2.86
C LEU A 189 -2.10 -15.22 2.60
N LEU A 190 -3.40 -15.26 2.91
CA LEU A 190 -4.23 -16.45 2.71
C LEU A 190 -4.53 -16.73 1.22
N ALA A 191 -4.59 -15.69 0.39
CA ALA A 191 -4.90 -15.79 -1.03
C ALA A 191 -3.66 -16.03 -1.92
N ALA A 192 -2.45 -15.84 -1.39
CA ALA A 192 -1.22 -16.04 -2.14
C ALA A 192 -0.92 -17.55 -2.31
N PRO A 193 -0.56 -18.01 -3.53
CA PRO A 193 -0.04 -19.36 -3.69
C PRO A 193 1.29 -19.50 -2.95
N LEU A 194 1.53 -20.68 -2.37
CA LEU A 194 2.87 -21.02 -1.91
C LEU A 194 3.81 -21.07 -3.11
N ALA A 195 4.90 -20.31 -3.07
CA ALA A 195 5.85 -20.21 -4.16
C ALA A 195 7.29 -20.18 -3.67
N PHE A 196 8.18 -20.80 -4.44
CA PHE A 196 9.62 -20.78 -4.21
C PHE A 196 10.34 -20.14 -5.39
N ASP A 197 11.05 -19.05 -5.13
CA ASP A 197 11.92 -18.37 -6.09
C ASP A 197 13.35 -18.88 -5.95
N LEU A 198 13.84 -19.59 -6.97
CA LEU A 198 15.16 -20.17 -7.00
C LEU A 198 16.00 -19.51 -8.09
N ALA A 199 17.29 -19.31 -7.82
CA ALA A 199 18.20 -18.65 -8.76
C ALA A 199 19.58 -19.29 -8.74
N ARG A 200 20.22 -19.33 -9.91
CA ARG A 200 21.62 -19.71 -10.06
C ARG A 200 22.34 -18.74 -10.99
N SER A 201 23.37 -18.09 -10.48
CA SER A 201 24.27 -17.26 -11.29
C SER A 201 25.15 -18.16 -12.16
N ALA A 202 25.07 -17.97 -13.47
CA ALA A 202 25.89 -18.65 -14.46
C ALA A 202 26.03 -17.71 -15.67
N PRO A 203 26.91 -16.69 -15.58
CA PRO A 203 26.99 -15.65 -16.58
C PRO A 203 27.55 -16.19 -17.90
N GLY A 204 26.98 -15.77 -19.02
CA GLY A 204 27.44 -16.14 -20.35
C GLY A 204 26.85 -15.27 -21.45
N LEU A 205 27.51 -15.24 -22.61
CA LEU A 205 26.99 -14.55 -23.79
C LEU A 205 26.04 -15.49 -24.53
N ALA A 206 24.88 -14.98 -24.95
CA ALA A 206 23.83 -15.74 -25.62
C ALA A 206 24.32 -16.44 -26.91
N ASP A 207 25.27 -15.82 -27.61
CA ASP A 207 25.85 -16.30 -28.87
C ASP A 207 26.98 -17.32 -28.69
N ALA A 208 27.48 -17.51 -27.47
CA ALA A 208 28.63 -18.37 -27.18
C ALA A 208 28.38 -19.42 -26.08
N MET A 209 27.25 -19.34 -25.37
CA MET A 209 26.95 -20.25 -24.27
C MET A 209 26.44 -21.62 -24.73
N ASP A 210 26.65 -22.63 -23.88
CA ASP A 210 26.02 -23.93 -24.03
C ASP A 210 24.57 -23.88 -23.52
N TRP A 211 23.64 -23.83 -24.46
CA TRP A 211 22.20 -23.81 -24.19
C TRP A 211 21.67 -25.12 -23.60
N HIS A 212 22.37 -26.24 -23.81
CA HIS A 212 22.02 -27.50 -23.15
C HIS A 212 22.37 -27.46 -21.66
N GLU A 213 23.51 -26.86 -21.30
CA GLU A 213 23.87 -26.60 -19.90
C GLU A 213 22.89 -25.62 -19.23
N ALA A 214 22.54 -24.52 -19.90
CA ALA A 214 21.53 -23.57 -19.40
C ALA A 214 20.17 -24.25 -19.15
N ALA A 215 19.72 -25.10 -20.06
CA ALA A 215 18.50 -25.88 -19.88
C ALA A 215 18.61 -26.87 -18.70
N ALA A 216 19.80 -27.46 -18.48
CA ALA A 216 20.04 -28.33 -17.33
C ALA A 216 19.99 -27.56 -15.99
N ILE A 217 20.51 -26.32 -15.95
CA ILE A 217 20.39 -25.43 -14.79
C ILE A 217 18.91 -25.17 -14.46
N LEU A 218 18.10 -24.78 -15.44
CA LEU A 218 16.67 -24.51 -15.25
C LEU A 218 15.92 -25.75 -14.75
N ARG A 219 16.18 -26.93 -15.33
CA ARG A 219 15.60 -28.21 -14.86
C ARG A 219 16.00 -28.54 -13.43
N GLY A 220 17.26 -28.28 -13.05
CA GLY A 220 17.75 -28.47 -11.69
C GLY A 220 17.04 -27.59 -10.68
N LEU A 221 16.87 -26.30 -11.00
CA LEU A 221 16.14 -25.34 -10.18
C LEU A 221 14.66 -25.71 -10.07
N GLU A 222 14.01 -26.07 -11.18
CA GLU A 222 12.62 -26.54 -11.17
C GLU A 222 12.45 -27.78 -10.27
N GLY A 223 13.32 -28.78 -10.42
CA GLY A 223 13.28 -29.99 -9.60
C GLY A 223 13.48 -29.70 -8.11
N GLN A 224 14.31 -28.72 -7.75
CA GLN A 224 14.45 -28.26 -6.38
C GLN A 224 13.19 -27.58 -5.86
N GLY A 225 12.58 -26.67 -6.64
CA GLY A 225 11.36 -25.97 -6.23
C GLY A 225 10.17 -26.90 -6.06
N ARG A 226 10.04 -27.90 -6.94
CA ARG A 226 9.01 -28.94 -6.80
C ARG A 226 9.18 -29.77 -5.52
N ARG A 227 10.42 -30.11 -5.13
CA ARG A 227 10.68 -30.81 -3.85
C ARG A 227 10.25 -29.96 -2.65
N LEU A 228 10.59 -28.67 -2.65
CA LEU A 228 10.20 -27.75 -1.59
C LEU A 228 8.67 -27.61 -1.43
N LEU A 229 7.91 -27.63 -2.53
CA LEU A 229 6.44 -27.64 -2.47
C LEU A 229 5.88 -28.93 -1.85
N VAL A 230 6.47 -30.09 -2.18
CA VAL A 230 6.07 -31.39 -1.62
C VAL A 230 6.38 -31.45 -0.12
N ASP A 231 7.56 -31.00 0.29
CA ASP A 231 7.98 -30.95 1.70
C ASP A 231 7.07 -30.01 2.52
N ALA A 232 6.48 -29.00 1.88
CA ALA A 232 5.49 -28.10 2.47
C ALA A 232 4.04 -28.63 2.40
N GLU A 233 3.86 -29.94 2.16
CA GLU A 233 2.56 -30.65 2.14
C GLU A 233 1.53 -30.06 1.15
N THR A 234 1.98 -29.40 0.08
CA THR A 234 1.08 -28.86 -0.95
C THR A 234 0.71 -29.94 -1.97
N PRO A 235 -0.59 -30.21 -2.24
CA PRO A 235 -1.01 -31.21 -3.20
C PRO A 235 -0.42 -30.93 -4.60
N ALA A 236 0.21 -31.93 -5.21
CA ALA A 236 0.90 -31.81 -6.50
C ALA A 236 -0.01 -31.56 -7.72
N GLN A 237 -1.32 -31.36 -7.53
CA GLN A 237 -2.30 -31.41 -8.62
C GLN A 237 -2.30 -30.16 -9.51
N GLU A 238 -1.75 -29.03 -9.06
CA GLU A 238 -1.54 -27.85 -9.90
C GLU A 238 -0.25 -27.14 -9.50
N VAL A 239 0.85 -27.44 -10.20
CA VAL A 239 2.13 -26.74 -10.04
C VAL A 239 2.39 -25.92 -11.30
N ARG A 240 2.52 -24.60 -11.14
CA ARG A 240 2.93 -23.69 -12.20
C ARG A 240 4.42 -23.37 -12.05
N VAL A 241 5.13 -23.44 -13.17
CA VAL A 241 6.56 -23.16 -13.24
C VAL A 241 6.74 -21.96 -14.14
N LEU A 242 7.46 -20.95 -13.65
CA LEU A 242 7.81 -19.75 -14.41
C LEU A 242 9.33 -19.67 -14.48
N ARG A 243 9.86 -19.47 -15.68
CA ARG A 243 11.31 -19.41 -15.93
C ARG A 243 11.72 -18.03 -16.38
N PHE A 244 12.86 -17.54 -15.87
CA PHE A 244 13.39 -16.24 -16.24
C PHE A 244 14.91 -16.26 -16.40
N GLY A 245 15.42 -15.38 -17.26
CA GLY A 245 16.83 -15.01 -17.32
C GLY A 245 17.00 -13.55 -16.91
N ASP A 246 17.96 -13.26 -16.05
CA ASP A 246 18.47 -11.89 -15.88
C ASP A 246 19.42 -11.61 -17.05
N MET A 247 19.01 -10.73 -17.96
CA MET A 247 19.69 -10.50 -19.24
C MET A 247 20.00 -9.02 -19.45
N ARG A 248 21.15 -8.69 -20.02
CA ARG A 248 21.56 -7.33 -20.37
C ARG A 248 22.30 -7.29 -21.69
N LEU A 249 22.45 -6.12 -22.28
CA LEU A 249 23.48 -5.94 -23.30
C LEU A 249 24.86 -5.88 -22.61
N ARG A 250 25.85 -6.54 -23.20
CA ARG A 250 27.22 -6.58 -22.64
C ARG A 250 27.73 -5.15 -22.37
N GLY A 251 28.25 -4.94 -21.17
CA GLY A 251 28.76 -3.64 -20.71
C GLY A 251 27.73 -2.78 -19.97
N GLN A 252 26.47 -3.20 -19.90
CA GLN A 252 25.47 -2.53 -19.06
C GLN A 252 25.62 -2.93 -17.60
N ALA A 253 25.32 -1.99 -16.69
CA ALA A 253 25.31 -2.25 -15.26
C ALA A 253 24.09 -3.08 -14.83
N HIS A 254 22.91 -2.82 -15.41
CA HIS A 254 21.65 -3.42 -14.99
C HIS A 254 21.14 -4.46 -16.00
N ALA A 255 20.69 -5.61 -15.49
CA ALA A 255 19.96 -6.61 -16.26
C ALA A 255 18.46 -6.31 -16.30
N LEU A 256 17.73 -6.95 -17.18
CA LEU A 256 16.27 -7.05 -17.23
C LEU A 256 15.87 -8.49 -16.89
N MET A 257 14.76 -8.68 -16.18
CA MET A 257 14.19 -10.01 -15.98
C MET A 257 13.38 -10.38 -17.22
N VAL A 258 13.83 -11.38 -17.96
CA VAL A 258 13.24 -11.79 -19.24
C VAL A 258 12.55 -13.13 -19.04
N PRO A 259 11.23 -13.23 -19.28
CA PRO A 259 10.54 -14.50 -19.23
C PRO A 259 11.11 -15.44 -20.30
N LEU A 260 11.32 -16.69 -19.93
CA LEU A 260 11.84 -17.72 -20.83
C LEU A 260 10.70 -18.65 -21.27
N PRO A 261 10.85 -19.33 -22.42
CA PRO A 261 9.86 -20.30 -22.88
C PRO A 261 9.70 -21.48 -21.89
N ASP A 262 8.46 -21.97 -21.78
CA ASP A 262 8.13 -23.12 -20.94
C ASP A 262 8.61 -24.45 -21.58
N ASP A 263 8.61 -24.53 -22.91
CA ASP A 263 8.96 -25.71 -23.68
C ASP A 263 10.29 -25.51 -24.45
N GLY A 264 11.37 -26.02 -23.89
CA GLY A 264 12.70 -25.88 -24.47
C GLY A 264 13.30 -24.47 -24.30
N LEU A 265 14.59 -24.35 -24.59
CA LEU A 265 15.33 -23.08 -24.48
C LEU A 265 15.97 -22.76 -25.83
N ASP A 266 15.13 -22.40 -26.80
CA ASP A 266 15.58 -22.00 -28.14
C ASP A 266 16.29 -20.63 -28.07
N PRO A 267 17.57 -20.53 -28.47
CA PRO A 267 18.33 -19.28 -28.40
C PRO A 267 17.68 -18.12 -29.15
N LYS A 268 17.08 -18.39 -30.32
CA LYS A 268 16.45 -17.35 -31.15
C LYS A 268 15.22 -16.78 -30.46
N GLN A 269 14.36 -17.65 -29.93
CA GLN A 269 13.19 -17.24 -29.17
C GLN A 269 13.57 -16.41 -27.94
N VAL A 270 14.61 -16.82 -27.20
CA VAL A 270 15.10 -16.07 -26.03
C VAL A 270 15.61 -14.68 -26.43
N GLU A 271 16.35 -14.59 -27.53
CA GLU A 271 16.80 -13.31 -28.09
C GLU A 271 15.62 -12.40 -28.49
N GLU A 272 14.61 -12.94 -29.17
CA GLU A 272 13.41 -12.19 -29.55
C GLU A 272 12.64 -11.65 -28.34
N ILE A 273 12.47 -12.49 -27.29
CA ILE A 273 11.82 -12.08 -26.06
C ILE A 273 12.63 -10.99 -25.36
N PHE A 274 13.96 -11.14 -25.29
CA PHE A 274 14.84 -10.10 -24.75
C PHE A 274 14.66 -8.78 -25.48
N HIS A 275 14.73 -8.78 -26.81
CA HIS A 275 14.60 -7.55 -27.61
C HIS A 275 13.24 -6.86 -27.38
N ARG A 276 12.16 -7.64 -27.24
CA ARG A 276 10.83 -7.11 -26.91
C ARG A 276 10.81 -6.45 -25.54
N VAL A 277 11.30 -7.14 -24.51
CA VAL A 277 11.37 -6.61 -23.13
C VAL A 277 12.26 -5.36 -23.07
N TYR A 278 13.42 -5.41 -23.72
CA TYR A 278 14.38 -4.32 -23.77
C TYR A 278 13.82 -3.06 -24.44
N ARG A 279 13.13 -3.20 -25.58
CA ARG A 279 12.48 -2.07 -26.25
C ARG A 279 11.33 -1.49 -25.44
N ALA A 280 10.60 -2.31 -24.71
CA ALA A 280 9.55 -1.83 -23.81
C ALA A 280 10.14 -1.00 -22.65
N SER A 281 11.31 -1.37 -22.13
CA SER A 281 11.97 -0.66 -21.02
C SER A 281 12.75 0.58 -21.44
N TYR A 282 13.42 0.56 -22.60
CA TYR A 282 14.40 1.60 -22.99
C TYR A 282 14.10 2.32 -24.31
N HIS A 283 13.07 1.90 -25.06
CA HIS A 283 12.63 2.44 -26.37
C HIS A 283 13.65 2.42 -27.52
N ARG A 284 14.95 2.31 -27.24
CA ARG A 284 16.02 2.25 -28.24
C ARG A 284 16.86 1.01 -28.02
N MET A 285 17.23 0.34 -29.11
CA MET A 285 18.06 -0.85 -29.08
C MET A 285 19.41 -0.52 -29.75
N PRO A 286 20.53 -0.53 -29.00
CA PRO A 286 21.86 -0.39 -29.58
C PRO A 286 22.11 -1.49 -30.62
N PRO A 287 22.62 -1.16 -31.82
CA PRO A 287 22.92 -2.17 -32.82
C PRO A 287 24.14 -2.99 -32.41
N ARG A 288 24.08 -4.32 -32.64
CA ARG A 288 25.24 -5.24 -32.59
C ARG A 288 25.95 -5.35 -31.23
N VAL A 289 25.23 -5.20 -30.12
CA VAL A 289 25.79 -5.49 -28.79
C VAL A 289 25.35 -6.89 -28.35
N PRO A 290 26.28 -7.79 -27.99
CA PRO A 290 25.93 -9.13 -27.51
C PRO A 290 25.03 -9.10 -26.28
N ILE A 291 24.13 -10.07 -26.20
CA ILE A 291 23.28 -10.29 -25.02
C ILE A 291 24.06 -11.13 -24.01
N GLU A 292 24.13 -10.65 -22.78
CA GLU A 292 24.73 -11.33 -21.64
C GLU A 292 23.61 -11.77 -20.68
N ILE A 293 23.53 -13.07 -20.41
CA ILE A 293 22.69 -13.63 -19.36
C ILE A 293 23.55 -13.73 -18.11
N THR A 294 23.11 -13.19 -16.97
CA THR A 294 23.88 -13.21 -15.71
C THR A 294 23.39 -14.28 -14.73
N THR A 295 22.08 -14.52 -14.69
CA THR A 295 21.44 -15.39 -13.70
C THR A 295 20.22 -16.08 -14.29
N TRP A 296 20.08 -17.37 -14.02
CA TRP A 296 18.90 -18.17 -14.36
C TRP A 296 17.99 -18.28 -13.15
N ARG A 297 16.69 -18.16 -13.36
CA ARG A 297 15.68 -18.16 -12.29
C ARG A 297 14.51 -19.07 -12.63
N VAL A 298 14.00 -19.73 -11.60
CA VAL A 298 12.76 -20.49 -11.68
C VAL A 298 11.90 -20.14 -10.46
N ARG A 299 10.66 -19.75 -10.71
CA ARG A 299 9.61 -19.70 -9.69
C ARG A 299 8.75 -20.95 -9.85
N VAL A 300 8.59 -21.71 -8.76
CA VAL A 300 7.66 -22.84 -8.71
C VAL A 300 6.56 -22.48 -7.72
N GLU A 301 5.32 -22.39 -8.20
CA GLU A 301 4.16 -22.03 -7.39
C GLU A 301 3.12 -23.15 -7.39
N GLY A 302 2.52 -23.40 -6.22
CA GLY A 302 1.41 -24.33 -6.08
C GLY A 302 0.08 -23.72 -6.53
N ALA A 303 -1.01 -24.47 -6.35
CA ALA A 303 -2.36 -24.02 -6.65
C ALA A 303 -2.66 -22.71 -5.92
N ARG A 304 -3.27 -21.76 -6.63
CA ARG A 304 -3.73 -20.52 -5.99
C ARG A 304 -4.92 -20.84 -5.08
N PRO A 305 -4.85 -20.54 -3.76
CA PRO A 305 -5.99 -20.74 -2.88
C PRO A 305 -7.19 -19.93 -3.36
N SER A 306 -8.35 -20.58 -3.47
CA SER A 306 -9.61 -19.88 -3.71
C SER A 306 -10.13 -19.30 -2.40
N VAL A 307 -9.59 -18.15 -1.99
CA VAL A 307 -10.11 -17.39 -0.84
C VAL A 307 -11.28 -16.53 -1.31
N ARG A 308 -12.46 -16.82 -0.78
CA ARG A 308 -13.63 -15.94 -0.91
C ARG A 308 -13.96 -15.38 0.46
N VAL A 309 -13.85 -14.06 0.58
CA VAL A 309 -14.31 -13.36 1.77
C VAL A 309 -15.84 -13.37 1.73
N GLN A 310 -16.44 -14.23 2.55
CA GLN A 310 -17.89 -14.27 2.68
C GLN A 310 -18.33 -13.10 3.55
N ALA A 311 -19.09 -12.20 2.95
CA ALA A 311 -19.72 -11.08 3.62
C ALA A 311 -21.24 -11.22 3.47
N ALA A 312 -21.95 -10.90 4.54
CA ALA A 312 -23.39 -10.80 4.54
C ALA A 312 -23.76 -9.58 5.40
N ALA A 313 -24.75 -8.82 4.94
CA ALA A 313 -25.25 -7.72 5.74
C ALA A 313 -26.00 -8.26 6.96
N GLU A 314 -25.58 -7.84 8.14
CA GLU A 314 -26.32 -8.04 9.38
C GLU A 314 -27.67 -7.31 9.31
N PRO A 315 -28.73 -7.87 9.91
CA PRO A 315 -30.02 -7.21 9.95
C PRO A 315 -29.99 -5.93 10.80
N GLY A 316 -30.86 -4.98 10.46
CA GLY A 316 -31.07 -3.74 11.21
C GLY A 316 -30.69 -2.49 10.43
N ASP A 317 -30.93 -1.32 11.03
CA ASP A 317 -30.56 -0.04 10.42
C ASP A 317 -29.02 0.08 10.34
N PRO A 318 -28.45 0.33 9.15
CA PRO A 318 -27.03 0.58 9.02
C PRO A 318 -26.61 1.88 9.72
N ARG A 319 -27.48 2.89 9.84
CA ARG A 319 -27.19 4.10 10.61
C ARG A 319 -27.27 3.77 12.09
N LYS A 320 -26.14 3.85 12.79
CA LYS A 320 -26.05 3.52 14.23
C LYS A 320 -26.02 4.74 15.14
N GLY A 321 -25.91 5.95 14.58
CA GLY A 321 -25.97 7.19 15.34
C GLY A 321 -25.36 8.36 14.60
N GLU A 322 -24.93 9.37 15.35
CA GLU A 322 -24.24 10.56 14.86
C GLU A 322 -23.04 10.87 15.75
N ARG A 323 -22.02 11.52 15.18
CA ARG A 323 -20.84 12.00 15.90
C ARG A 323 -20.52 13.42 15.48
N ARG A 324 -20.03 14.23 16.42
CA ARG A 324 -19.46 15.54 16.09
C ARG A 324 -18.12 15.33 15.40
N VAL A 325 -18.04 15.70 14.13
CA VAL A 325 -16.84 15.54 13.31
C VAL A 325 -16.40 16.90 12.79
N TYR A 326 -15.12 17.22 12.90
CA TYR A 326 -14.57 18.45 12.34
C TYR A 326 -14.54 18.36 10.81
N LEU A 327 -15.27 19.26 10.15
CA LEU A 327 -15.27 19.40 8.70
C LEU A 327 -14.49 20.66 8.34
N PRO A 328 -13.33 20.55 7.68
CA PRO A 328 -12.53 21.71 7.32
C PRO A 328 -13.25 22.63 6.33
N GLU A 329 -14.14 22.10 5.50
CA GLU A 329 -14.97 22.89 4.57
C GLU A 329 -15.95 23.82 5.31
N ALA A 330 -16.39 23.43 6.51
CA ALA A 330 -17.27 24.23 7.37
C ALA A 330 -16.50 25.00 8.45
N GLY A 331 -15.21 24.72 8.64
CA GLY A 331 -14.38 25.28 9.70
C GLY A 331 -14.84 24.93 11.12
N THR A 332 -15.70 23.92 11.30
CA THR A 332 -16.32 23.60 12.59
C THR A 332 -16.73 22.12 12.68
N TYR A 333 -17.13 21.71 13.88
CA TYR A 333 -17.72 20.40 14.09
C TYR A 333 -19.17 20.37 13.59
N VAL A 334 -19.52 19.31 12.86
CA VAL A 334 -20.86 19.08 12.32
C VAL A 334 -21.37 17.72 12.84
N PRO A 335 -22.67 17.57 13.15
CA PRO A 335 -23.24 16.25 13.43
C PRO A 335 -23.19 15.42 12.14
N THR A 336 -22.42 14.34 12.17
CA THR A 336 -22.15 13.49 11.01
C THR A 336 -22.71 12.09 11.27
N PRO A 337 -23.54 11.53 10.37
CA PRO A 337 -24.10 10.21 10.53
C PRO A 337 -23.00 9.14 10.53
N VAL A 338 -23.15 8.17 11.44
CA VAL A 338 -22.24 7.04 11.60
C VAL A 338 -22.97 5.77 11.20
N TYR A 339 -22.38 5.01 10.29
CA TYR A 339 -22.92 3.76 9.77
C TYR A 339 -22.09 2.57 10.24
N SER A 340 -22.75 1.42 10.47
CA SER A 340 -22.09 0.13 10.65
C SER A 340 -21.74 -0.45 9.30
N ARG A 341 -20.46 -0.75 9.06
CA ARG A 341 -19.99 -1.43 7.85
C ARG A 341 -20.73 -2.75 7.61
N TYR A 342 -20.98 -3.50 8.68
CA TYR A 342 -21.54 -4.86 8.63
C TYR A 342 -23.04 -4.90 8.30
N ARG A 343 -23.75 -3.78 8.36
CA ARG A 343 -25.19 -3.69 8.04
C ARG A 343 -25.47 -3.10 6.66
N LEU A 344 -24.43 -2.66 5.94
CA LEU A 344 -24.57 -2.14 4.59
C LEU A 344 -24.61 -3.30 3.58
N ALA A 345 -25.75 -3.45 2.89
CA ALA A 345 -25.94 -4.46 1.85
C ALA A 345 -25.48 -3.94 0.47
N PRO A 346 -25.19 -4.83 -0.50
CA PRO A 346 -24.94 -4.45 -1.88
C PRO A 346 -26.03 -3.52 -2.44
N GLY A 347 -25.61 -2.48 -3.15
CA GLY A 347 -26.47 -1.40 -3.66
C GLY A 347 -26.76 -0.28 -2.66
N ALA A 348 -26.39 -0.43 -1.37
CA ALA A 348 -26.52 0.66 -0.40
C ALA A 348 -25.63 1.84 -0.78
N ARG A 349 -26.17 3.05 -0.65
CA ARG A 349 -25.48 4.31 -0.93
C ARG A 349 -25.39 5.15 0.32
N VAL A 350 -24.24 5.77 0.55
CA VAL A 350 -23.98 6.67 1.68
C VAL A 350 -23.38 7.96 1.14
N ALA A 351 -24.16 9.03 1.18
CA ALA A 351 -23.69 10.37 0.84
C ALA A 351 -22.87 10.96 2.00
N GLY A 352 -21.81 11.70 1.67
CA GLY A 352 -21.04 12.46 2.63
C GLY A 352 -21.75 13.74 3.12
N PRO A 353 -21.29 14.33 4.23
CA PRO A 353 -20.27 13.81 5.14
C PRO A 353 -20.83 12.61 5.93
N ALA A 354 -20.02 11.56 6.07
CA ALA A 354 -20.42 10.34 6.79
C ALA A 354 -19.22 9.58 7.33
N ILE A 355 -19.44 8.80 8.40
CA ILE A 355 -18.46 7.86 8.94
C ILE A 355 -18.99 6.44 8.75
N ILE A 356 -18.18 5.52 8.25
CA ILE A 356 -18.51 4.09 8.21
C ILE A 356 -17.51 3.35 9.08
N GLU A 357 -18.01 2.65 10.12
CA GLU A 357 -17.17 1.96 11.08
C GLU A 357 -17.15 0.45 10.84
N GLU A 358 -15.93 -0.07 10.70
CA GLU A 358 -15.59 -1.48 10.76
C GLU A 358 -14.89 -1.73 12.12
N ARG A 359 -14.74 -2.99 12.54
CA ARG A 359 -14.03 -3.32 13.77
C ARG A 359 -12.57 -2.88 13.71
N GLU A 360 -11.91 -3.05 12.57
CA GLU A 360 -10.48 -2.84 12.40
C GLU A 360 -10.12 -1.50 11.73
N SER A 361 -11.10 -0.76 11.21
CA SER A 361 -10.87 0.51 10.50
C SER A 361 -12.11 1.41 10.46
N THR A 362 -11.92 2.68 10.11
CA THR A 362 -12.98 3.66 9.94
C THR A 362 -12.81 4.38 8.60
N VAL A 363 -13.90 4.47 7.83
CA VAL A 363 -13.96 5.25 6.60
C VAL A 363 -14.52 6.62 6.92
N VAL A 364 -13.78 7.67 6.54
CA VAL A 364 -14.26 9.06 6.61
C VAL A 364 -14.65 9.49 5.21
N ILE A 365 -15.92 9.84 4.99
CA ILE A 365 -16.43 10.31 3.70
C ILE A 365 -16.54 11.83 3.75
N ALA A 366 -15.83 12.52 2.86
CA ALA A 366 -15.88 13.97 2.71
C ALA A 366 -17.27 14.45 2.23
N PRO A 367 -17.67 15.71 2.47
CA PRO A 367 -18.97 16.24 2.04
C PRO A 367 -19.28 16.08 0.54
N SER A 368 -18.27 16.10 -0.31
CA SER A 368 -18.40 15.92 -1.77
C SER A 368 -18.42 14.45 -2.21
N GLY A 369 -18.28 13.51 -1.27
CA GLY A 369 -18.14 12.08 -1.56
C GLY A 369 -19.46 11.31 -1.50
N GLU A 370 -19.51 10.20 -2.23
CA GLU A 370 -20.58 9.20 -2.13
C GLU A 370 -19.97 7.80 -2.15
N ALA A 371 -20.37 6.95 -1.22
CA ALA A 371 -20.00 5.54 -1.20
C ALA A 371 -21.15 4.67 -1.70
N GLU A 372 -20.81 3.64 -2.48
CA GLU A 372 -21.72 2.59 -2.89
C GLU A 372 -21.14 1.23 -2.50
N VAL A 373 -21.97 0.32 -1.98
CA VAL A 373 -21.55 -1.06 -1.73
C VAL A 373 -21.75 -1.89 -3.00
N ASP A 374 -20.68 -2.48 -3.53
CA ASP A 374 -20.77 -3.33 -4.71
C ASP A 374 -21.29 -4.75 -4.40
N ALA A 375 -21.43 -5.59 -5.43
CA ALA A 375 -21.89 -6.98 -5.30
C ALA A 375 -20.93 -7.90 -4.52
N HIS A 376 -19.69 -7.46 -4.30
CA HIS A 376 -18.66 -8.15 -3.52
C HIS A 376 -18.47 -7.52 -2.14
N PHE A 377 -19.40 -6.66 -1.72
CA PHE A 377 -19.36 -5.91 -0.47
C PHE A 377 -18.23 -4.89 -0.36
N ASN A 378 -17.48 -4.57 -1.42
CA ASN A 378 -16.51 -3.47 -1.38
C ASN A 378 -17.25 -2.14 -1.25
N LEU A 379 -16.66 -1.15 -0.55
CA LEU A 379 -17.11 0.24 -0.66
C LEU A 379 -16.38 0.87 -1.83
N VAL A 380 -17.13 1.30 -2.83
CA VAL A 380 -16.65 2.11 -3.93
C VAL A 380 -17.03 3.54 -3.63
N LEU A 381 -16.04 4.34 -3.27
CA LEU A 381 -16.21 5.75 -2.97
C LEU A 381 -15.84 6.60 -4.17
N ARG A 382 -16.73 7.50 -4.56
CA ARG A 382 -16.45 8.54 -5.55
C ARG A 382 -16.24 9.86 -4.82
N VAL A 383 -15.15 10.54 -5.15
CA VAL A 383 -14.81 11.83 -4.56
C VAL A 383 -15.08 12.91 -5.59
N GLY A 384 -15.98 13.86 -5.27
CA GLY A 384 -16.19 15.02 -6.13
C GLY A 384 -14.94 15.91 -6.15
N SER A 385 -14.48 16.32 -7.34
CA SER A 385 -13.38 17.27 -7.49
C SER A 385 -13.69 18.52 -6.66
N ARG A 386 -12.78 18.91 -5.74
CA ARG A 386 -12.88 20.20 -5.06
C ARG A 386 -12.91 21.30 -6.14
N LYS A 387 -14.05 21.98 -6.30
CA LYS A 387 -14.02 23.32 -6.88
C LYS A 387 -13.20 24.16 -5.91
N ALA A 388 -12.08 24.70 -6.37
CA ALA A 388 -11.29 25.63 -5.58
C ALA A 388 -12.23 26.75 -5.08
N ALA A 389 -12.34 26.90 -3.76
CA ALA A 389 -12.95 28.08 -3.17
C ALA A 389 -12.00 29.25 -3.41
N GLY A 390 -12.23 30.00 -4.49
CA GLY A 390 -11.36 31.10 -4.91
C GLY A 390 -11.73 31.62 -6.30
N ASP A 391 -12.95 32.12 -6.41
CA ASP A 391 -13.37 33.14 -7.39
C ASP A 391 -14.77 33.62 -6.94
N ALA A 392 -14.80 34.48 -5.92
CA ALA A 392 -15.93 35.32 -5.55
C ALA A 392 -15.42 36.62 -4.94
#